data_AF-A0A3M2KQ84-F1
#
_entry.id   AF-A0A3M2KQ84-F1
#
_cell.length_a   1.000
_cell.length_b   1.000
_cell.length_c   1.000
_cell.angle_alpha   90.00
_cell.angle_beta   90.00
_cell.angle_gamma   90.00
#
_symmetry.space_group_name_H-M   'P 1'
#
loop_
_entity.id
_entity.type
_entity.pdbx_description
1 polymer ?
#
loop_
_entity_poly.entity_id
_entity_poly.type
_entity_poly.pdbx_seq_one_letter_code
_entity_poly.pdbx_strand_id
1 'polypeptide(L)' 'MSSHVIEKVIEELRALPYELQRRVFEFTRALALSVPRGVPGKQLLRFAGTISQDDLQLMREAIEQGCETG' A
#
# COMPACT_ATOMS: atom_id res chain seq x y z
N MET A 1 9.29 -2.33 -21.62
CA MET A 1 10.69 -2.38 -21.09
C MET A 1 10.80 -3.15 -19.76
N SER A 2 9.83 -3.99 -19.36
CA SER A 2 9.91 -4.79 -18.12
C SER A 2 10.39 -6.23 -18.31
N SER A 3 10.30 -6.82 -19.52
CA SER A 3 10.61 -8.26 -19.70
C SER A 3 12.10 -8.58 -19.47
N HIS A 4 13.01 -7.69 -19.89
CA HIS A 4 14.45 -7.92 -19.74
C HIS A 4 14.97 -8.00 -18.31
N VAL A 5 14.26 -7.41 -17.32
CA VAL A 5 14.69 -7.49 -15.91
C VAL A 5 14.30 -8.83 -15.31
N ILE A 6 13.10 -9.33 -15.65
CA ILE A 6 12.61 -10.63 -15.16
C ILE A 6 13.49 -11.76 -15.69
N GLU A 7 13.80 -11.73 -16.99
CA GLU A 7 14.65 -12.73 -17.65
C GLU A 7 16.03 -12.82 -16.98
N LYS A 8 16.71 -11.68 -16.76
CA LYS A 8 18.00 -11.64 -16.06
C LYS A 8 17.94 -12.13 -14.63
N VAL A 9 16.88 -11.79 -13.88
CA VAL A 9 16.70 -12.29 -12.51
C VAL A 9 16.54 -13.81 -12.49
N ILE A 10 15.84 -14.39 -13.48
CA ILE A 10 15.71 -15.85 -13.61
C ILE A 10 17.05 -16.50 -13.94
N GLU A 11 17.84 -15.91 -14.83
CA GLU A 11 19.18 -16.40 -15.17
C GLU A 11 20.10 -16.44 -13.96
N GLU A 12 20.19 -15.35 -13.21
CA GLU A 12 21.00 -15.27 -11.98
C GLU A 12 20.49 -16.24 -10.90
N LEU A 13 19.17 -16.34 -10.72
CA LEU A 13 18.58 -17.24 -9.72
C LEU A 13 18.91 -18.71 -10.00
N ARG A 14 18.94 -19.13 -11.27
CA ARG A 14 19.28 -20.51 -11.67
C ARG A 14 20.72 -20.89 -11.31
N ALA A 15 21.65 -19.94 -11.27
CA ALA A 15 23.04 -20.18 -10.92
C ALA A 15 23.27 -20.31 -9.40
N LEU A 16 22.29 -19.92 -8.57
CA LEU A 16 22.41 -19.96 -7.12
C LEU A 16 22.18 -21.37 -6.54
N PRO A 17 22.91 -21.76 -5.46
CA PRO A 17 22.56 -22.92 -4.64
C PRO A 17 21.16 -22.80 -4.03
N TYR A 18 20.53 -23.95 -3.74
CA TYR A 18 19.16 -24.04 -3.24
C TYR A 18 18.84 -23.09 -2.07
N GLU A 19 19.72 -23.01 -1.06
CA GLU A 19 19.50 -22.16 0.11
C GLU A 19 19.44 -20.66 -0.26
N LEU A 20 20.26 -20.24 -1.24
CA LEU A 20 20.22 -18.87 -1.74
C LEU A 20 19.01 -18.62 -2.63
N GLN A 21 18.58 -19.60 -3.43
CA GLN A 21 17.32 -19.51 -4.18
C GLN A 21 16.13 -19.32 -3.24
N ARG A 22 16.07 -20.10 -2.16
CA ARG A 22 15.02 -20.00 -1.14
C ARG A 22 15.04 -18.63 -0.46
N ARG A 23 16.23 -18.07 -0.18
CA ARG A 23 16.37 -16.72 0.37
C ARG A 23 15.85 -15.63 -0.59
N VAL A 24 16.13 -15.76 -1.89
CA VAL A 24 15.59 -14.84 -2.91
C VAL A 24 14.06 -14.94 -2.96
N PHE A 25 13.50 -16.15 -2.93
CA PHE A 25 12.06 -16.36 -2.90
C PHE A 25 11.39 -15.65 -1.72
N GLU A 26 11.88 -15.87 -0.49
CA GLU A 26 11.33 -15.21 0.71
C GLU A 26 11.46 -13.69 0.63
N PHE A 27 12.58 -13.19 0.09
CA PHE A 27 12.76 -11.75 -0.13
C PHE A 27 11.72 -11.17 -1.10
N THR A 28 11.46 -11.82 -2.23
CA THR A 28 10.45 -11.35 -3.19
C THR A 28 9.05 -11.31 -2.57
N ARG A 29 8.73 -12.28 -1.71
CA ARG A 29 7.46 -12.33 -0.99
C ARG A 29 7.34 -11.20 0.03
N ALA A 30 8.39 -10.92 0.80
CA ALA A 30 8.43 -9.79 1.71
C ALA A 30 8.35 -8.44 0.98
N LEU A 31 9.07 -8.31 -0.14
CA LEU A 31 9.06 -7.11 -0.97
C LEU A 31 7.64 -6.81 -1.48
N ALA A 32 6.92 -7.82 -1.99
CA ALA A 32 5.54 -7.67 -2.44
C ALA A 32 4.56 -7.23 -1.34
N LEU A 33 4.87 -7.55 -0.08
CA LEU A 33 4.09 -7.10 1.08
C LEU A 33 4.48 -5.68 1.54
N SER A 34 5.73 -5.27 1.32
CA SER A 34 6.24 -3.95 1.71
C SER A 34 5.85 -2.82 0.77
N VAL A 35 5.42 -3.13 -0.47
CA VAL A 35 4.92 -2.11 -1.39
C VAL A 35 3.65 -1.52 -0.79
N PRO A 36 3.60 -0.19 -0.53
CA PRO A 36 2.42 0.45 0.01
C PRO A 36 1.21 0.14 -0.88
N ARG A 37 0.25 -0.62 -0.33
CA ARG A 37 -1.02 -0.86 -0.99
C ARG A 37 -1.90 0.35 -0.72
N GLY A 38 -1.99 1.22 -1.71
CA GLY A 38 -2.80 2.42 -1.65
C GLY A 38 -3.41 2.74 -3.01
N VAL A 39 -4.48 3.53 -3.00
CA VAL A 39 -5.00 4.14 -4.23
C VAL A 39 -4.24 5.44 -4.50
N PRO A 40 -3.85 5.73 -5.76
CA PRO A 40 -3.28 7.03 -6.10
C PRO A 40 -4.20 8.16 -5.62
N GLY A 41 -3.64 9.19 -4.97
CA GLY A 41 -4.44 10.30 -4.41
C GLY A 41 -5.35 10.98 -5.43
N LYS A 42 -4.95 11.02 -6.70
CA LYS A 42 -5.80 11.49 -7.82
C LYS A 42 -7.14 10.75 -7.95
N GLN A 43 -7.21 9.48 -7.55
CA GLN A 43 -8.45 8.70 -7.55
C GLN A 43 -9.38 9.07 -6.39
N LEU A 44 -8.85 9.71 -5.33
CA LEU A 44 -9.64 10.16 -4.19
C LEU A 44 -10.36 11.48 -4.45
N LEU A 45 -9.99 12.23 -5.49
CA LEU A 45 -10.60 13.53 -5.83
C LEU A 45 -12.12 13.43 -6.06
N ARG A 46 -12.63 12.26 -6.48
CA ARG A 46 -14.08 12.02 -6.62
C ARG A 46 -14.87 12.14 -5.31
N PHE A 47 -14.18 12.07 -4.16
CA PHE A 47 -14.78 12.22 -2.83
C PHE A 47 -14.63 13.66 -2.28
N ALA A 48 -13.96 14.56 -3.01
CA ALA A 48 -13.83 15.94 -2.58
C ALA A 48 -15.21 16.62 -2.57
N GLY A 49 -15.63 17.12 -1.41
CA GLY A 49 -16.92 17.79 -1.25
C GLY A 49 -18.14 16.86 -1.31
N THR A 50 -17.97 15.53 -1.22
CA THR A 50 -19.10 14.59 -1.23
C THR A 50 -19.74 14.35 0.14
N ILE A 51 -19.16 14.89 1.21
CA ILE A 51 -19.73 14.79 2.56
C ILE A 51 -20.89 15.77 2.65
N SER A 52 -22.07 15.29 3.01
CA SER A 52 -23.26 16.13 3.16
C SER A 52 -23.12 17.08 4.36
N GLN A 53 -23.90 18.16 4.38
CA GLN A 53 -23.91 19.08 5.53
C GLN A 53 -24.36 18.38 6.82
N ASP A 54 -25.32 17.46 6.72
CA ASP A 54 -25.82 16.70 7.86
C ASP A 54 -24.72 15.79 8.44
N ASP A 55 -23.97 15.10 7.56
CA ASP A 55 -22.83 14.29 7.98
C ASP A 55 -21.71 15.15 8.59
N LEU A 56 -21.46 16.35 8.06
CA LEU A 56 -20.48 17.28 8.62
C LEU A 56 -20.89 17.74 10.03
N GLN A 57 -22.19 17.96 10.25
CA GLN A 57 -22.72 18.36 11.55
C GLN A 57 -22.62 17.20 12.57
N LEU A 58 -22.94 15.98 12.16
CA LEU A 58 -22.76 14.78 12.98
C LEU A 58 -21.29 14.57 13.38
N MET A 59 -20.35 14.75 12.44
CA MET A 59 -18.92 14.66 12.73
C MET A 59 -18.48 15.72 13.74
N ARG A 60 -18.95 16.96 13.59
CA ARG A 60 -18.65 18.06 14.53
C ARG A 60 -19.13 17.74 15.94
N GLU A 61 -20.37 17.33 16.09
CA GLU A 61 -20.96 17.00 17.39
C GLU A 61 -20.21 15.85 18.06
N ALA A 62 -19.85 14.81 17.31
CA ALA A 62 -19.08 13.69 17.83
C ALA A 62 -17.67 14.11 18.31
N ILE A 63 -17.01 15.03 17.60
CA ILE A 63 -15.72 15.59 18.03
C ILE A 63 -15.89 16.39 19.32
N GLU A 64 -16.89 17.26 19.39
CA GLU A 64 -17.13 18.12 20.55
C GLU A 64 -17.50 17.32 21.81
N GLN A 65 -18.31 16.26 21.67
CA GLN A 65 -18.69 15.38 22.77
C GLN A 65 -17.54 14.49 23.26
N GLY A 66 -16.61 14.12 22.36
CA GLY A 66 -15.43 13.32 22.67
C GLY A 66 -14.24 14.11 23.21
N CYS A 67 -14.30 15.44 23.19
CA CYS A 67 -13.29 16.29 23.82
C CYS A 67 -13.40 16.22 25.34
N GLU A 68 -12.44 15.59 26.00
CA GLU A 68 -12.27 15.70 27.45
C GLU A 68 -11.84 17.14 27.79
N THR A 69 -12.57 17.81 28.70
CA THR A 69 -12.15 19.10 29.26
C THR A 69 -10.94 18.88 30.16
N GLY A 70 -9.75 19.02 29.59
CA GLY A 70 -8.48 19.08 30.31
C GLY A 70 -8.25 20.41 31.01
#